data_AF-A0A944EAK7-F1
#
_entry.id   AF-A0A944EAK7-F1
#
_cell.length_a   1.000
_cell.length_b   1.000
_cell.length_c   1.000
_cell.angle_alpha   90.00
_cell.angle_beta   90.00
_cell.angle_gamma   90.00
#
_symmetry.space_group_name_H-M   'P 1'
#
loop_
_entity.id
_entity.type
_entity.pdbx_description
1 polymer ?
#
loop_
_entity_poly.entity_id
_entity_poly.type
_entity_poly.pdbx_seq_one_letter_code
_entity_poly.pdbx_strand_id
1 'polypeptide(L)'
;MHWPIRRALTTVLVGAACTALPISYAAAQPAAHDETAGVTTTPVQIVDSHHPLPALGSRAPEATRWREPAPRPPATLREHGDETGQRLGLSYVSAGQGTAAPTAVDLSACRRLFPNSGERIINHYEYCHVTPLGYSVVQGGKVIGHVSWRHTTAGEGTKGSRVIRLVTGMDNVVRTGTTTDGKLAIGWATGGYSGPDGSNKACGVNGSGPQLLSAWQAGQTAIYTISSTASDGYGRDKVARCAIRSSVTNTGGTGTVLDNGVRFDSASYLGSNGAGIFDRVMPVMAEYSVGSTRNGAVARHVQLAQTNPGATYPPAPAGGTKSIPGGIASGKPLHRLMSTWDAAATTAYNNNRNVVRSTCAPLSHQAGEECDEYPFASSWEGAGKGDGNFSVKYVDGTQNGNAGTDLNNWYVADRILHKDAFYVSIR
;
A
#
# COMPACT_ATOMS: atom_id res chain seq x y z
N MET A 1 43.44 -26.72 67.04
CA MET A 1 44.72 -26.01 66.89
C MET A 1 44.53 -24.81 65.96
N HIS A 2 45.28 -23.76 66.23
CA HIS A 2 45.05 -22.37 65.86
C HIS A 2 45.09 -21.99 64.35
N TRP A 3 44.31 -20.95 64.05
CA TRP A 3 44.39 -19.94 62.97
C TRP A 3 45.77 -19.25 62.83
N PRO A 4 46.01 -18.28 61.89
CA PRO A 4 45.50 -18.04 60.51
C PRO A 4 46.65 -17.58 59.54
N ILE A 5 46.34 -17.12 58.31
CA ILE A 5 46.85 -15.84 57.68
C ILE A 5 46.35 -15.63 56.23
N ARG A 6 45.56 -14.56 56.08
CA ARG A 6 45.48 -13.44 55.08
C ARG A 6 45.67 -13.63 53.55
N ARG A 7 44.62 -13.15 52.86
CA ARG A 7 44.52 -12.14 51.77
C ARG A 7 45.46 -12.19 50.55
N ALA A 8 44.84 -12.25 49.36
CA ALA A 8 44.91 -11.17 48.37
C ALA A 8 43.71 -11.25 47.40
N LEU A 9 42.89 -10.19 47.37
CA LEU A 9 41.94 -9.93 46.28
C LEU A 9 42.73 -9.38 45.09
N THR A 10 42.45 -9.89 43.89
CA THR A 10 42.78 -9.21 42.64
C THR A 10 41.54 -9.23 41.76
N THR A 11 40.75 -8.16 41.87
CA THR A 11 39.62 -7.88 40.99
C THR A 11 40.18 -7.36 39.67
N VAL A 12 40.18 -8.20 38.64
CA VAL A 12 40.42 -7.76 37.26
C VAL A 12 39.08 -7.30 36.69
N LEU A 13 38.87 -5.99 36.68
CA LEU A 13 37.80 -5.32 35.94
C LEU A 13 38.24 -5.27 34.46
N VAL A 14 37.76 -6.22 33.64
CA VAL A 14 37.78 -6.06 32.18
C VAL A 14 36.55 -5.24 31.81
N GLY A 15 36.76 -3.93 31.67
CA GLY A 15 35.80 -3.04 31.03
C GLY A 15 35.74 -3.31 29.54
N ALA A 16 34.80 -4.14 29.10
CA ALA A 16 34.42 -4.21 27.69
C ALA A 16 33.50 -3.02 27.40
N ALA A 17 34.08 -1.95 26.85
CA ALA A 17 33.31 -0.87 26.24
C ALA A 17 32.55 -1.44 25.03
N CYS A 18 31.26 -1.71 25.20
CA CYS A 18 30.34 -1.89 24.08
C CYS A 18 30.13 -0.53 23.41
N THR A 19 30.94 -0.24 22.39
CA THR A 19 30.60 0.77 21.39
C THR A 19 29.44 0.22 20.57
N ALA A 20 28.22 0.57 20.95
CA ALA A 20 27.05 0.40 20.11
C ALA A 20 27.23 1.29 18.87
N LEU A 21 27.65 0.68 17.76
CA LEU A 21 27.54 1.31 16.45
C LEU A 21 26.05 1.48 16.13
N PRO A 22 25.57 2.70 15.83
CA PRO A 22 24.21 2.87 15.35
C PRO A 22 24.09 2.18 13.98
N ILE A 23 23.28 1.13 13.92
CA ILE A 23 22.83 0.56 12.66
C ILE A 23 21.81 1.56 12.08
N SER A 24 22.31 2.45 11.23
CA SER A 24 21.47 3.32 10.40
C SER A 24 20.72 2.46 9.40
N TYR A 25 19.42 2.24 9.64
CA TYR A 25 18.51 1.80 8.59
C TYR A 25 18.36 2.94 7.60
N ALA A 26 19.09 2.87 6.49
CA ALA A 26 18.82 3.70 5.33
C ALA A 26 17.48 3.25 4.73
N ALA A 27 16.42 3.98 5.05
CA ALA A 27 15.20 3.94 4.26
C ALA A 27 15.59 4.36 2.84
N ALA A 28 15.43 3.45 1.87
CA ALA A 28 15.56 3.81 0.46
C ALA A 28 14.55 4.92 0.17
N GLN A 29 15.05 6.14 -0.04
CA GLN A 29 14.26 7.24 -0.58
C GLN A 29 13.78 6.81 -1.97
N PRO A 30 12.47 6.89 -2.28
CA PRO A 30 12.04 6.80 -3.66
C PRO A 30 12.73 7.93 -4.45
N ALA A 31 13.20 7.59 -5.64
CA ALA A 31 13.89 8.51 -6.53
C ALA A 31 13.16 9.86 -6.59
N ALA A 32 13.88 10.93 -6.27
CA ALA A 32 13.40 12.28 -6.47
C ALA A 32 12.98 12.43 -7.93
N HIS A 33 11.68 12.60 -8.16
CA HIS A 33 11.22 13.16 -9.42
C HIS A 33 11.75 14.59 -9.48
N ASP A 34 12.50 14.86 -10.55
CA ASP A 34 13.14 16.12 -10.88
C ASP A 34 12.20 17.33 -10.68
N GLU A 35 12.48 18.14 -9.64
CA GLU A 35 11.79 19.39 -9.30
C GLU A 35 12.26 20.60 -10.16
N THR A 36 12.75 20.38 -11.39
CA THR A 36 13.20 21.48 -12.24
C THR A 36 12.50 21.59 -13.59
N ALA A 37 11.16 21.74 -13.58
CA ALA A 37 10.47 22.45 -14.66
C ALA A 37 10.48 23.96 -14.35
N GLY A 38 11.56 24.60 -14.81
CA GLY A 38 11.98 25.96 -14.44
C GLY A 38 10.94 27.08 -14.63
N VAL A 39 10.87 27.94 -13.62
CA VAL A 39 10.33 29.28 -13.71
C VAL A 39 11.27 30.09 -14.62
N THR A 40 10.90 30.28 -15.88
CA THR A 40 11.55 31.28 -16.74
C THR A 40 11.07 32.67 -16.31
N THR A 41 11.91 33.42 -15.61
CA THR A 41 11.67 34.83 -15.30
C THR A 41 11.95 35.67 -16.55
N THR A 42 10.92 35.99 -17.33
CA THR A 42 11.04 37.06 -18.32
C THR A 42 11.08 38.42 -17.60
N PRO A 43 11.95 39.37 -18.02
CA PRO A 43 12.01 40.70 -17.44
C PRO A 43 10.67 41.43 -17.53
N VAL A 44 10.32 42.14 -16.47
CA VAL A 44 9.12 42.99 -16.40
C VAL A 44 9.19 44.06 -17.49
N GLN A 45 8.34 43.97 -18.51
CA GLN A 45 8.05 45.11 -19.36
C GLN A 45 7.13 46.07 -18.61
N ILE A 46 7.62 47.29 -18.37
CA ILE A 46 6.87 48.40 -17.81
C ILE A 46 5.82 48.79 -18.87
N VAL A 47 4.55 48.53 -18.58
CA VAL A 47 3.43 48.96 -19.43
C VAL A 47 3.01 50.34 -18.95
N ASP A 48 3.23 51.33 -19.80
CA ASP A 48 2.82 52.73 -19.69
C ASP A 48 1.31 52.85 -19.40
N SER A 49 1.00 53.80 -18.52
CA SER A 49 -0.27 54.35 -18.03
C SER A 49 -1.40 54.64 -19.04
N HIS A 50 -1.23 54.38 -20.34
CA HIS A 50 -2.16 54.85 -21.39
C HIS A 50 -3.11 53.79 -21.96
N HIS A 51 -3.27 52.62 -21.31
CA HIS A 51 -4.17 51.57 -21.77
C HIS A 51 -5.28 51.30 -20.73
N PRO A 52 -6.56 51.62 -21.01
CA PRO A 52 -7.65 51.32 -20.09
C PRO A 52 -7.75 49.80 -19.88
N LEU A 53 -7.82 49.38 -18.61
CA LEU A 53 -7.96 47.98 -18.23
C LEU A 53 -9.28 47.43 -18.82
N PRO A 54 -9.27 46.22 -19.42
CA PRO A 54 -10.49 45.62 -19.90
C PRO A 54 -11.40 45.25 -18.72
N ALA A 55 -12.71 45.33 -18.94
CA ALA A 55 -13.74 45.10 -17.93
C ALA A 55 -13.60 43.72 -17.26
N LEU A 56 -13.97 43.65 -15.97
CA LEU A 56 -14.11 42.37 -15.25
C LEU A 56 -14.92 41.39 -16.09
N GLY A 57 -14.31 40.26 -16.48
CA GLY A 57 -14.94 39.23 -17.32
C GLY A 57 -14.37 39.12 -18.74
N SER A 58 -13.45 39.99 -19.17
CA SER A 58 -12.76 39.81 -20.46
C SER A 58 -11.88 38.56 -20.47
N ARG A 59 -12.04 37.72 -21.50
CA ARG A 59 -11.25 36.49 -21.70
C ARG A 59 -9.75 36.80 -21.75
N ALA A 60 -8.95 36.09 -20.94
CA ALA A 60 -7.49 36.19 -20.99
C ALA A 60 -6.94 35.83 -22.40
N PRO A 61 -5.84 36.46 -22.84
CA PRO A 61 -5.10 36.09 -24.05
C PRO A 61 -4.77 34.60 -24.06
N GLU A 62 -4.84 33.97 -25.22
CA GLU A 62 -4.73 32.51 -25.35
C GLU A 62 -3.37 31.96 -24.87
N ALA A 63 -2.31 32.75 -24.97
CA ALA A 63 -0.94 32.39 -24.61
C ALA A 63 -0.66 32.33 -23.09
N THR A 64 -1.54 32.87 -22.24
CA THR A 64 -1.35 32.86 -20.77
C THR A 64 -2.23 31.81 -20.07
N ARG A 65 -2.99 31.01 -20.83
CA ARG A 65 -3.78 29.92 -20.28
C ARG A 65 -2.89 28.69 -20.13
N TRP A 66 -2.82 28.15 -18.92
CA TRP A 66 -2.50 26.73 -18.74
C TRP A 66 -3.58 25.92 -19.46
N ARG A 67 -3.28 25.48 -20.70
CA ARG A 67 -4.08 24.47 -21.41
C ARG A 67 -3.55 23.10 -20.98
N GLU A 68 -3.91 22.63 -19.80
CA GLU A 68 -4.14 21.19 -19.72
C GLU A 68 -5.42 20.91 -20.53
N PRO A 69 -5.44 19.92 -21.44
CA PRO A 69 -6.68 19.40 -21.98
C PRO A 69 -7.62 19.09 -20.81
N ALA A 70 -8.94 19.25 -21.00
CA ALA A 70 -9.92 18.79 -20.01
C ALA A 70 -9.48 17.41 -19.48
N PRO A 71 -9.47 17.20 -18.14
CA PRO A 71 -8.86 16.01 -17.56
C PRO A 71 -9.44 14.79 -18.25
N ARG A 72 -8.57 14.08 -18.96
CA ARG A 72 -8.97 12.85 -19.62
C ARG A 72 -9.39 11.87 -18.53
N PRO A 73 -10.39 11.02 -18.78
CA PRO A 73 -10.66 9.89 -17.90
C PRO A 73 -9.34 9.14 -17.58
N PRO A 74 -9.23 8.53 -16.39
CA PRO A 74 -8.12 7.65 -16.10
C PRO A 74 -7.95 6.64 -17.24
N ALA A 75 -6.70 6.33 -17.57
CA ALA A 75 -6.45 5.29 -18.54
C ALA A 75 -7.03 3.97 -18.04
N THR A 76 -7.53 3.15 -18.96
CA THR A 76 -7.87 1.76 -18.64
C THR A 76 -6.63 1.06 -18.08
N LEU A 77 -6.76 0.47 -16.90
CA LEU A 77 -5.70 -0.33 -16.31
C LEU A 77 -5.42 -1.56 -17.18
N ARG A 78 -4.16 -1.97 -17.28
CA ARG A 78 -3.73 -3.18 -18.00
C ARG A 78 -2.96 -4.17 -17.14
N GLU A 79 -2.59 -3.75 -15.94
CA GLU A 79 -1.75 -4.44 -14.97
C GLU A 79 -2.53 -4.51 -13.65
N HIS A 80 -2.37 -5.57 -12.87
CA HIS A 80 -2.98 -5.62 -11.54
C HIS A 80 -2.35 -4.58 -10.60
N GLY A 81 -3.09 -4.21 -9.56
CA GLY A 81 -2.60 -3.24 -8.58
C GLY A 81 -1.38 -3.74 -7.82
N ASP A 82 -1.34 -5.01 -7.43
CA ASP A 82 -0.22 -5.65 -6.74
C ASP A 82 1.03 -5.71 -7.64
N GLU A 83 0.88 -6.08 -8.91
CA GLU A 83 1.95 -6.00 -9.92
C GLU A 83 2.49 -4.57 -10.06
N THR A 84 1.60 -3.57 -10.13
CA THR A 84 1.97 -2.15 -10.13
C THR A 84 2.72 -1.78 -8.85
N GLY A 85 2.23 -2.23 -7.69
CA GLY A 85 2.83 -2.00 -6.39
C GLY A 85 4.23 -2.59 -6.31
N GLN A 86 4.42 -3.83 -6.76
CA GLN A 86 5.72 -4.50 -6.83
C GLN A 86 6.69 -3.73 -7.72
N ARG A 87 6.27 -3.34 -8.92
CA ARG A 87 7.09 -2.58 -9.87
C ARG A 87 7.51 -1.22 -9.33
N LEU A 88 6.64 -0.56 -8.56
CA LEU A 88 6.92 0.72 -7.93
C LEU A 88 7.60 0.60 -6.56
N GLY A 89 7.83 -0.62 -6.06
CA GLY A 89 8.38 -0.87 -4.72
C GLY A 89 7.45 -0.43 -3.59
N LEU A 90 6.15 -0.30 -3.85
CA LEU A 90 5.14 0.09 -2.87
C LEU A 90 4.68 -1.13 -2.08
N SER A 91 4.86 -1.09 -0.77
CA SER A 91 4.35 -2.12 0.15
C SER A 91 3.88 -1.51 1.46
N TYR A 92 3.01 -2.22 2.18
CA TYR A 92 2.68 -1.91 3.57
C TYR A 92 2.71 -3.17 4.42
N VAL A 93 2.99 -2.98 5.71
CA VAL A 93 2.91 -4.04 6.69
C VAL A 93 1.55 -3.98 7.36
N SER A 94 0.74 -5.02 7.19
CA SER A 94 -0.56 -5.07 7.87
C SER A 94 -0.36 -5.14 9.40
N ALA A 95 -1.14 -4.36 10.14
CA ALA A 95 -1.25 -4.57 11.58
C ALA A 95 -2.08 -5.85 11.84
N GLY A 96 -1.58 -6.69 12.73
CA GLY A 96 -2.24 -7.95 13.09
C GLY A 96 -3.55 -7.77 13.82
N GLN A 97 -4.33 -8.86 13.87
CA GLN A 97 -5.58 -8.93 14.62
C GLN A 97 -5.31 -8.62 16.10
N GLY A 98 -5.57 -7.37 16.49
CA GLY A 98 -5.30 -6.85 17.84
C GLY A 98 -5.54 -5.35 17.96
N THR A 99 -5.43 -4.60 16.86
CA THR A 99 -5.96 -3.24 16.79
C THR A 99 -7.41 -3.31 16.33
N ALA A 100 -8.30 -2.60 17.03
CA ALA A 100 -9.68 -2.38 16.60
C ALA A 100 -9.75 -2.14 15.08
N ALA A 101 -10.87 -2.51 14.44
CA ALA A 101 -11.17 -2.08 13.07
C ALA A 101 -10.75 -0.62 12.96
N PRO A 102 -9.80 -0.29 12.07
CA PRO A 102 -9.10 0.96 12.22
C PRO A 102 -10.14 2.07 12.07
N THR A 103 -10.10 3.01 13.02
CA THR A 103 -11.01 4.15 13.03
C THR A 103 -10.84 4.82 11.69
N ALA A 104 -11.91 4.89 10.89
CA ALA A 104 -11.91 5.42 9.53
C ALA A 104 -10.91 6.57 9.41
N VAL A 105 -9.88 6.41 8.56
CA VAL A 105 -8.85 7.43 8.40
C VAL A 105 -9.50 8.73 8.01
N ASP A 106 -9.35 9.74 8.87
CA ASP A 106 -9.85 11.07 8.64
C ASP A 106 -8.77 12.01 8.09
N LEU A 107 -9.19 13.21 7.69
CA LEU A 107 -8.28 14.22 7.15
C LEU A 107 -7.17 14.60 8.14
N SER A 108 -7.46 14.61 9.44
CA SER A 108 -6.50 14.98 10.48
C SER A 108 -5.42 13.91 10.65
N ALA A 109 -5.79 12.64 10.56
CA ALA A 109 -4.86 11.51 10.59
C ALA A 109 -3.90 11.59 9.40
N CYS A 110 -4.40 11.83 8.18
CA CYS A 110 -3.55 12.03 7.02
C CYS A 110 -2.61 13.22 7.15
N ARG A 111 -3.07 14.35 7.70
CA ARG A 111 -2.23 15.55 7.92
C ARG A 111 -1.16 15.34 8.99
N ARG A 112 -1.40 14.48 9.98
CA ARG A 112 -0.37 14.09 10.96
C ARG A 112 0.67 13.16 10.33
N LEU A 113 0.24 12.23 9.49
CA LEU A 113 1.14 11.35 8.74
C LEU A 113 1.98 12.14 7.73
N PHE A 114 1.38 13.12 7.06
CA PHE A 114 2.01 13.94 6.04
C PHE A 114 1.72 15.43 6.29
N PRO A 115 2.54 16.12 7.11
CA PRO A 115 2.33 17.54 7.41
C PRO A 115 2.41 18.44 6.18
N ASN A 116 3.25 18.09 5.20
CA ASN A 116 3.52 18.93 4.03
C ASN A 116 3.00 18.29 2.75
N SER A 117 3.51 17.10 2.43
CA SER A 117 3.12 16.31 1.27
C SER A 117 3.40 14.82 1.51
N GLY A 118 2.68 13.96 0.82
CA GLY A 118 2.89 12.52 0.85
C GLY A 118 1.67 11.74 0.39
N GLU A 119 1.91 10.53 -0.09
CA GLU A 119 0.90 9.56 -0.47
C GLU A 119 1.22 8.21 0.17
N ARG A 120 0.20 7.53 0.69
CA ARG A 120 0.35 6.15 1.17
C ARG A 120 -0.99 5.43 1.20
N ILE A 121 -1.00 4.23 0.62
CA ILE A 121 -1.96 3.19 0.99
C ILE A 121 -1.44 2.60 2.31
N ILE A 122 -2.14 2.89 3.40
CA ILE A 122 -1.75 2.49 4.77
C ILE A 122 -1.97 0.98 4.94
N ASN A 123 -3.09 0.50 4.41
CA ASN A 123 -3.44 -0.89 4.19
C ASN A 123 -4.50 -0.94 3.07
N HIS A 124 -4.94 -2.13 2.67
CA HIS A 124 -5.96 -2.30 1.63
C HIS A 124 -7.26 -1.50 1.86
N TYR A 125 -7.58 -1.09 3.09
CA TYR A 125 -8.78 -0.33 3.40
C TYR A 125 -8.54 1.15 3.68
N GLU A 126 -7.30 1.62 3.69
CA GLU A 126 -6.99 2.96 4.18
C GLU A 126 -5.95 3.66 3.32
N TYR A 127 -6.25 4.91 2.98
CA TYR A 127 -5.45 5.70 2.07
C TYR A 127 -5.32 7.15 2.54
N CYS A 128 -4.12 7.71 2.40
CA CYS A 128 -3.85 9.11 2.63
C CYS A 128 -3.10 9.72 1.45
N HIS A 129 -3.55 10.91 1.06
CA HIS A 129 -2.85 11.78 0.13
C HIS A 129 -2.88 13.22 0.65
N VAL A 130 -1.71 13.83 0.77
CA VAL A 130 -1.54 15.24 1.13
C VAL A 130 -0.62 15.87 0.11
N THR A 131 -1.01 17.04 -0.41
CA THR A 131 -0.15 17.79 -1.33
C THR A 131 -0.45 19.29 -1.25
N PRO A 132 0.55 20.18 -1.29
CA PRO A 132 0.31 21.61 -1.44
C PRO A 132 -0.15 21.90 -2.87
N LEU A 133 -1.20 22.70 -3.01
CA LEU A 133 -1.71 23.17 -4.29
C LEU A 133 -1.89 24.68 -4.26
N GLY A 134 -1.97 25.29 -5.44
CA GLY A 134 -2.25 26.71 -5.56
C GLY A 134 -2.58 27.11 -6.98
N TYR A 135 -3.06 28.34 -7.14
CA TYR A 135 -3.23 28.98 -8.44
C TYR A 135 -2.97 30.48 -8.35
N SER A 136 -2.52 31.05 -9.46
CA SER A 136 -2.33 32.49 -9.61
C SER A 136 -3.58 33.15 -10.19
N VAL A 137 -3.91 34.33 -9.67
CA VAL A 137 -4.99 35.18 -10.19
C VAL A 137 -4.39 36.13 -11.21
N VAL A 138 -4.86 36.05 -12.46
CA VAL A 138 -4.36 36.85 -13.58
C VAL A 138 -5.42 37.85 -14.03
N GLN A 139 -5.06 39.13 -14.08
CA GLN A 139 -5.90 40.20 -14.64
C GLN A 139 -5.06 41.05 -15.58
N GLY A 140 -5.58 41.34 -16.78
CA GLY A 140 -4.85 42.11 -17.79
C GLY A 140 -3.50 41.49 -18.18
N GLY A 141 -3.39 40.16 -18.15
CA GLY A 141 -2.15 39.44 -18.46
C GLY A 141 -1.08 39.49 -17.35
N LYS A 142 -1.35 40.14 -16.22
CA LYS A 142 -0.46 40.21 -15.06
C LYS A 142 -0.98 39.36 -13.91
N VAL A 143 -0.09 38.69 -13.18
CA VAL A 143 -0.43 38.04 -11.91
C VAL A 143 -0.65 39.13 -10.87
N ILE A 144 -1.87 39.19 -10.32
CA ILE A 144 -2.27 40.21 -9.34
C ILE A 144 -2.46 39.62 -7.93
N GLY A 145 -2.46 38.30 -7.80
CA GLY A 145 -2.55 37.60 -6.53
C GLY A 145 -2.32 36.10 -6.67
N HIS A 146 -2.23 35.42 -5.54
CA HIS A 146 -2.02 33.98 -5.47
C HIS A 146 -2.87 33.39 -4.35
N VAL A 147 -3.37 32.17 -4.57
CA VAL A 147 -4.05 31.36 -3.57
C VAL A 147 -3.33 30.03 -3.50
N SER A 148 -2.90 29.63 -2.30
CA SER A 148 -2.38 28.29 -2.04
C SER A 148 -3.08 27.65 -0.85
N TRP A 149 -3.05 26.33 -0.77
CA TRP A 149 -3.63 25.55 0.32
C TRP A 149 -2.95 24.18 0.40
N ARG A 150 -3.12 23.51 1.53
CA ARG A 150 -2.82 22.09 1.66
C ARG A 150 -4.07 21.28 1.32
N HIS A 151 -3.97 20.45 0.28
CA HIS A 151 -5.01 19.52 -0.13
C HIS A 151 -4.80 18.20 0.62
N THR A 152 -5.86 17.64 1.20
CA THR A 152 -5.82 16.34 1.85
C THR A 152 -6.98 15.49 1.36
N THR A 153 -6.70 14.27 0.90
CA THR A 153 -7.70 13.24 0.64
C THR A 153 -7.43 12.05 1.55
N ALA A 154 -8.45 11.64 2.29
CA ALA A 154 -8.50 10.42 3.07
C ALA A 154 -9.43 9.42 2.38
N GLY A 155 -9.00 8.17 2.26
CA GLY A 155 -9.74 7.10 1.62
C GLY A 155 -10.02 5.95 2.57
N GLU A 156 -11.23 5.41 2.49
CA GLU A 156 -11.72 4.30 3.30
C GLU A 156 -12.35 3.24 2.39
N GLY A 157 -11.78 2.04 2.39
CA GLY A 157 -12.37 0.85 1.81
C GLY A 157 -13.33 0.18 2.76
N THR A 158 -14.18 -0.69 2.23
CA THR A 158 -15.24 -1.32 3.02
C THR A 158 -15.14 -2.85 3.00
N LYS A 159 -15.46 -3.46 4.14
CA LYS A 159 -15.72 -4.90 4.28
C LYS A 159 -17.23 -5.14 4.19
N GLY A 160 -17.66 -6.09 3.37
CA GLY A 160 -19.08 -6.41 3.16
C GLY A 160 -19.81 -5.51 2.16
N SER A 161 -19.12 -4.56 1.51
CA SER A 161 -19.71 -3.74 0.46
C SER A 161 -18.67 -3.43 -0.62
N ARG A 162 -19.11 -3.17 -1.85
CA ARG A 162 -18.23 -2.85 -2.98
C ARG A 162 -18.11 -1.34 -3.16
N VAL A 163 -17.66 -0.65 -2.11
CA VAL A 163 -17.57 0.81 -2.04
C VAL A 163 -16.22 1.24 -1.44
N ILE A 164 -15.64 2.28 -2.02
CA ILE A 164 -14.58 3.11 -1.43
C ILE A 164 -15.17 4.49 -1.16
N ARG A 165 -14.97 5.02 0.03
CA ARG A 165 -15.30 6.40 0.40
C ARG A 165 -14.05 7.26 0.36
N LEU A 166 -14.14 8.44 -0.22
CA LEU A 166 -13.08 9.42 -0.35
C LEU A 166 -13.56 10.74 0.24
N VAL A 167 -12.86 11.23 1.25
CA VAL A 167 -13.13 12.52 1.88
C VAL A 167 -11.96 13.44 1.55
N THR A 168 -12.25 14.59 0.95
CA THR A 168 -11.24 15.60 0.63
C THR A 168 -11.52 16.88 1.40
N GLY A 169 -10.48 17.45 2.01
CA GLY A 169 -10.53 18.74 2.67
C GLY A 169 -9.32 19.60 2.35
N MET A 170 -9.47 20.90 2.60
CA MET A 170 -8.41 21.89 2.39
C MET A 170 -8.17 22.64 3.70
N ASP A 171 -6.91 22.93 3.99
CA ASP A 171 -6.52 23.81 5.08
C ASP A 171 -5.26 24.59 4.72
N ASN A 172 -4.73 25.37 5.67
CA ASN A 172 -3.57 26.25 5.44
C ASN A 172 -3.74 27.14 4.19
N VAL A 173 -4.94 27.69 4.02
CA VAL A 173 -5.24 28.54 2.86
C VAL A 173 -4.51 29.88 3.03
N VAL A 174 -3.59 30.18 2.13
CA VAL A 174 -2.85 31.43 2.08
C VAL A 174 -3.28 32.22 0.85
N ARG A 175 -3.56 33.51 1.03
CA ARG A 175 -3.89 34.45 -0.04
C ARG A 175 -2.90 35.59 -0.01
N THR A 176 -2.36 35.94 -1.17
CA THR A 176 -1.50 37.12 -1.34
C THR A 176 -1.98 37.96 -2.53
N GLY A 177 -1.82 39.28 -2.43
CA GLY A 177 -2.30 40.22 -3.45
C GLY A 177 -3.83 40.26 -3.58
N THR A 178 -4.32 40.61 -4.77
CA THR A 178 -5.74 40.69 -5.08
C THR A 178 -6.28 39.32 -5.46
N THR A 179 -7.24 38.82 -4.68
CA THR A 179 -7.88 37.51 -4.88
C THR A 179 -9.40 37.64 -4.82
N THR A 180 -10.13 36.72 -5.44
CA THR A 180 -11.59 36.65 -5.38
C THR A 180 -12.04 35.34 -4.75
N ASP A 181 -13.33 35.21 -4.44
CA ASP A 181 -13.93 33.91 -4.14
C ASP A 181 -14.16 33.14 -5.44
N GLY A 182 -13.08 32.54 -5.93
CA GLY A 182 -13.08 31.81 -7.19
C GLY A 182 -13.71 30.42 -7.07
N LYS A 183 -14.11 29.87 -8.23
CA LYS A 183 -14.40 28.45 -8.35
C LYS A 183 -13.22 27.66 -7.79
N LEU A 184 -13.53 26.66 -6.96
CA LEU A 184 -12.61 25.64 -6.50
C LEU A 184 -13.43 24.38 -6.21
N ALA A 185 -13.32 23.39 -7.08
CA ALA A 185 -14.13 22.17 -7.05
C ALA A 185 -13.25 20.93 -7.22
N ILE A 186 -13.61 19.86 -6.53
CA ILE A 186 -13.00 18.53 -6.70
C ILE A 186 -13.90 17.68 -7.58
N GLY A 187 -13.31 17.03 -8.57
CA GLY A 187 -13.96 15.99 -9.37
C GLY A 187 -13.22 14.66 -9.24
N TRP A 188 -13.96 13.57 -9.44
CA TRP A 188 -13.41 12.22 -9.52
C TRP A 188 -13.84 11.56 -10.82
N ALA A 189 -12.93 10.78 -11.40
CA ALA A 189 -13.19 9.99 -12.58
C ALA A 189 -12.59 8.59 -12.41
N THR A 190 -13.14 7.62 -13.12
CA THR A 190 -12.73 6.22 -13.10
C THR A 190 -12.38 5.74 -14.48
N GLY A 191 -11.36 4.88 -14.57
CA GLY A 191 -11.04 4.08 -15.75
C GLY A 191 -11.33 2.61 -15.45
N GLY A 192 -11.78 1.85 -16.46
CA GLY A 192 -11.95 0.40 -16.31
C GLY A 192 -10.62 -0.35 -16.25
N TYR A 193 -10.68 -1.67 -16.25
CA TYR A 193 -9.52 -2.56 -16.34
C TYR A 193 -9.67 -3.49 -17.55
N SER A 194 -8.56 -3.76 -18.23
CA SER A 194 -8.48 -4.68 -19.35
C SER A 194 -7.14 -5.39 -19.30
N GLY A 195 -7.12 -6.58 -18.71
CA GLY A 195 -5.93 -7.42 -18.62
C GLY A 195 -6.23 -8.89 -18.95
N PRO A 196 -5.22 -9.77 -18.81
CA PRO A 196 -5.31 -11.17 -19.23
C PRO A 196 -6.47 -11.94 -18.56
N ASP A 197 -6.80 -11.58 -17.32
CA ASP A 197 -7.83 -12.24 -16.54
C ASP A 197 -9.25 -11.71 -16.84
N GLY A 198 -9.37 -10.69 -17.69
CA GLY A 198 -10.64 -10.16 -18.16
C GLY A 198 -10.66 -8.63 -18.30
N SER A 199 -11.78 -8.14 -18.83
CA SER A 199 -12.06 -6.71 -18.95
C SER A 199 -13.31 -6.36 -18.14
N ASN A 200 -13.28 -5.21 -17.46
CA ASN A 200 -14.43 -4.63 -16.78
C ASN A 200 -14.56 -3.15 -17.14
N LYS A 201 -15.78 -2.62 -16.97
CA LYS A 201 -16.08 -1.22 -17.21
C LYS A 201 -15.51 -0.33 -16.10
N ALA A 202 -15.47 0.97 -16.34
CA ALA A 202 -15.14 1.95 -15.30
C ALA A 202 -16.13 1.88 -14.12
N CYS A 203 -15.62 2.06 -12.91
CA CYS A 203 -16.42 2.06 -11.69
C CYS A 203 -17.36 3.27 -11.62
N GLY A 204 -18.46 3.13 -10.87
CA GLY A 204 -19.35 4.25 -10.59
C GLY A 204 -18.69 5.28 -9.68
N VAL A 205 -18.95 6.55 -9.93
CA VAL A 205 -18.55 7.68 -9.08
C VAL A 205 -19.82 8.41 -8.65
N ASN A 206 -19.99 8.61 -7.35
CA ASN A 206 -21.08 9.43 -6.81
C ASN A 206 -20.54 10.28 -5.66
N GLY A 207 -20.82 11.57 -5.68
CA GLY A 207 -20.43 12.48 -4.62
C GLY A 207 -20.59 13.92 -5.03
N SER A 208 -20.26 14.79 -4.09
CA SER A 208 -20.25 16.22 -4.31
C SER A 208 -19.30 16.90 -3.34
N GLY A 209 -19.05 18.18 -3.56
CA GLY A 209 -18.27 18.98 -2.64
C GLY A 209 -18.43 20.46 -2.91
N PRO A 210 -17.78 21.29 -2.06
CA PRO A 210 -17.80 22.73 -2.22
C PRO A 210 -17.28 23.15 -3.59
N GLN A 211 -17.90 24.20 -4.14
CA GLN A 211 -17.59 24.73 -5.47
C GLN A 211 -16.83 26.06 -5.41
N LEU A 212 -16.76 26.70 -4.25
CA LEU A 212 -16.16 28.02 -4.01
C LEU A 212 -15.08 27.93 -2.94
N LEU A 213 -14.04 28.73 -3.09
CA LEU A 213 -12.92 28.81 -2.16
C LEU A 213 -13.37 29.15 -0.72
N SER A 214 -14.32 30.07 -0.56
CA SER A 214 -14.87 30.46 0.75
C SER A 214 -15.47 29.30 1.53
N ALA A 215 -16.18 28.40 0.85
CA ALA A 215 -16.79 27.22 1.46
C ALA A 215 -15.72 26.23 1.97
N TRP A 216 -14.62 26.08 1.23
CA TRP A 216 -13.45 25.32 1.69
C TRP A 216 -12.78 25.97 2.90
N GLN A 217 -12.62 27.30 2.90
CA GLN A 217 -12.07 28.06 4.03
C GLN A 217 -12.95 27.96 5.28
N ALA A 218 -14.26 27.78 5.12
CA ALA A 218 -15.21 27.50 6.20
C ALA A 218 -15.13 26.04 6.72
N GLY A 219 -14.22 25.21 6.21
CA GLY A 219 -14.00 23.85 6.67
C GLY A 219 -14.92 22.79 6.04
N GLN A 220 -15.67 23.14 4.98
CA GLN A 220 -16.46 22.14 4.26
C GLN A 220 -15.54 21.14 3.54
N THR A 221 -16.06 19.93 3.29
CA THR A 221 -15.33 18.82 2.67
C THR A 221 -16.07 18.30 1.45
N ALA A 222 -15.33 17.76 0.47
CA ALA A 222 -15.93 16.95 -0.59
C ALA A 222 -15.97 15.49 -0.15
N ILE A 223 -17.07 14.82 -0.46
CA ILE A 223 -17.26 13.41 -0.17
C ILE A 223 -17.65 12.73 -1.47
N TYR A 224 -16.85 11.75 -1.88
CA TYR A 224 -17.07 10.91 -3.04
C TYR A 224 -17.06 9.45 -2.65
N THR A 225 -17.80 8.65 -3.42
CA THR A 225 -17.82 7.21 -3.34
C THR A 225 -17.49 6.64 -4.71
N ILE A 226 -16.60 5.65 -4.72
CA ILE A 226 -16.30 4.82 -5.88
C ILE A 226 -16.92 3.46 -5.62
N SER A 227 -17.70 2.95 -6.57
CA SER A 227 -18.43 1.69 -6.37
C SER A 227 -18.47 0.82 -7.61
N SER A 228 -18.69 -0.48 -7.40
CA SER A 228 -18.86 -1.47 -8.45
C SER A 228 -19.94 -2.47 -8.04
N THR A 229 -20.74 -2.94 -9.00
CA THR A 229 -21.67 -4.05 -8.74
C THR A 229 -21.00 -5.40 -9.00
N ALA A 230 -21.52 -6.48 -8.42
CA ALA A 230 -20.99 -7.82 -8.68
C ALA A 230 -21.12 -8.22 -10.17
N SER A 231 -22.13 -7.71 -10.88
CA SER A 231 -22.28 -7.92 -12.33
C SER A 231 -21.21 -7.23 -13.18
N ASP A 232 -20.51 -6.24 -12.64
CA ASP A 232 -19.41 -5.57 -13.33
C ASP A 232 -18.09 -6.33 -13.20
N GLY A 233 -18.03 -7.31 -12.30
CA GLY A 233 -16.83 -8.09 -12.01
C GLY A 233 -16.78 -9.42 -12.77
N TYR A 234 -15.57 -9.96 -12.90
CA TYR A 234 -15.31 -11.19 -13.64
C TYR A 234 -14.91 -12.35 -12.71
N GLY A 235 -14.96 -13.57 -13.26
CA GLY A 235 -14.56 -14.78 -12.55
C GLY A 235 -15.48 -15.19 -11.40
N ARG A 236 -15.01 -16.14 -10.60
CA ARG A 236 -15.74 -16.68 -9.44
C ARG A 236 -15.95 -15.62 -8.35
N ASP A 237 -14.95 -14.77 -8.11
CA ASP A 237 -15.00 -13.73 -7.08
C ASP A 237 -15.59 -12.41 -7.55
N LYS A 238 -16.07 -12.31 -8.79
CA LYS A 238 -16.63 -11.07 -9.34
C LYS A 238 -15.68 -9.89 -9.16
N VAL A 239 -14.41 -10.10 -9.50
CA VAL A 239 -13.37 -9.08 -9.33
C VAL A 239 -13.60 -7.95 -10.33
N ALA A 240 -13.66 -6.72 -9.85
CA ALA A 240 -13.64 -5.51 -10.66
C ALA A 240 -12.46 -4.64 -10.23
N ARG A 241 -11.77 -4.03 -11.18
CA ARG A 241 -10.61 -3.15 -10.91
C ARG A 241 -10.79 -1.86 -11.65
N CYS A 242 -10.44 -0.75 -11.02
CA CYS A 242 -10.62 0.56 -11.61
C CYS A 242 -9.45 1.48 -11.28
N ALA A 243 -8.97 2.21 -12.28
CA ALA A 243 -8.16 3.39 -12.03
C ALA A 243 -9.08 4.47 -11.45
N ILE A 244 -8.59 5.21 -10.45
CA ILE A 244 -9.26 6.37 -9.89
C ILE A 244 -8.39 7.60 -10.08
N ARG A 245 -8.99 8.73 -10.46
CA ARG A 245 -8.31 10.01 -10.60
C ARG A 245 -9.11 11.10 -9.93
N SER A 246 -8.44 11.94 -9.15
CA SER A 246 -9.01 13.19 -8.67
C SER A 246 -8.46 14.37 -9.44
N SER A 247 -9.29 15.39 -9.61
CA SER A 247 -8.90 16.64 -10.26
C SER A 247 -9.41 17.83 -9.46
N VAL A 248 -8.61 18.89 -9.39
CA VAL A 248 -9.03 20.20 -8.88
C VAL A 248 -9.36 21.09 -10.06
N THR A 249 -10.55 21.65 -10.08
CA THR A 249 -10.95 22.71 -11.01
C THR A 249 -11.04 24.03 -10.26
N ASN A 250 -10.26 25.02 -10.69
CA ASN A 250 -10.30 26.37 -10.16
C ASN A 250 -10.49 27.42 -11.29
N THR A 251 -10.41 28.70 -10.95
CA THR A 251 -10.54 29.80 -11.94
C THR A 251 -9.43 29.82 -13.00
N GLY A 252 -8.27 29.24 -12.70
CA GLY A 252 -7.13 29.13 -13.61
C GLY A 252 -7.18 27.90 -14.53
N GLY A 253 -8.02 26.90 -14.24
CA GLY A 253 -8.15 25.69 -15.05
C GLY A 253 -8.45 24.45 -14.22
N THR A 254 -8.23 23.28 -14.81
CA THR A 254 -8.37 21.99 -14.13
C THR A 254 -7.04 21.25 -14.19
N GLY A 255 -6.62 20.68 -13.06
CA GLY A 255 -5.41 19.87 -12.95
C GLY A 255 -5.67 18.55 -12.24
N THR A 256 -4.91 17.52 -12.62
CA THR A 256 -4.94 16.22 -11.92
C THR A 256 -4.18 16.30 -10.60
N VAL A 257 -4.73 15.70 -9.55
CA VAL A 257 -4.14 15.74 -8.20
C VAL A 257 -3.73 14.36 -7.72
N LEU A 258 -4.43 13.31 -8.15
CA LEU A 258 -4.21 11.94 -7.68
C LEU A 258 -4.53 10.97 -8.80
N ASP A 259 -3.72 9.92 -8.93
CA ASP A 259 -3.99 8.75 -9.77
C ASP A 259 -3.67 7.47 -8.98
N ASN A 260 -4.68 6.65 -8.73
CA ASN A 260 -4.54 5.42 -7.95
C ASN A 260 -5.42 4.29 -8.53
N GLY A 261 -5.46 3.13 -7.88
CA GLY A 261 -6.25 1.96 -8.27
C GLY A 261 -7.03 1.39 -7.10
N VAL A 262 -8.19 0.82 -7.43
CA VAL A 262 -9.04 0.13 -6.47
C VAL A 262 -9.51 -1.18 -7.05
N ARG A 263 -9.68 -2.18 -6.18
CA ARG A 263 -10.28 -3.47 -6.50
C ARG A 263 -11.55 -3.68 -5.67
N PHE A 264 -12.57 -4.20 -6.32
CA PHE A 264 -13.79 -4.69 -5.71
C PHE A 264 -13.94 -6.19 -5.97
N ASP A 265 -14.41 -6.95 -5.00
CA ASP A 265 -14.66 -8.37 -5.14
C ASP A 265 -15.90 -8.81 -4.36
N SER A 266 -16.29 -10.06 -4.51
CA SER A 266 -17.38 -10.74 -3.80
C SER A 266 -16.96 -12.13 -3.33
N ALA A 267 -15.67 -12.28 -2.99
CA ALA A 267 -15.10 -13.53 -2.50
C ALA A 267 -15.78 -13.97 -1.19
N SER A 268 -16.57 -15.04 -1.27
CA SER A 268 -17.38 -15.53 -0.15
C SER A 268 -16.58 -16.27 0.92
N TYR A 269 -15.42 -16.83 0.56
CA TYR A 269 -14.51 -17.52 1.49
C TYR A 269 -13.71 -16.57 2.39
N LEU A 270 -13.96 -15.26 2.31
CA LEU A 270 -13.36 -14.23 3.16
C LEU A 270 -14.33 -13.65 4.20
N GLY A 271 -15.40 -14.39 4.51
CA GLY A 271 -16.34 -14.10 5.59
C GLY A 271 -17.34 -12.98 5.31
N SER A 272 -16.99 -11.98 4.49
CA SER A 272 -17.91 -10.92 4.06
C SER A 272 -18.11 -10.95 2.54
N ASN A 273 -19.36 -10.86 2.10
CA ASN A 273 -19.71 -10.79 0.69
C ASN A 273 -19.59 -9.34 0.21
N GLY A 274 -18.55 -9.05 -0.57
CA GLY A 274 -18.28 -7.69 -1.03
C GLY A 274 -17.09 -7.08 -0.30
N ALA A 275 -16.17 -6.46 -1.03
CA ALA A 275 -15.21 -5.53 -0.48
C ALA A 275 -14.84 -4.47 -1.53
N GLY A 276 -14.34 -3.33 -1.06
CA GLY A 276 -13.58 -2.37 -1.85
C GLY A 276 -12.24 -2.12 -1.16
N ILE A 277 -11.15 -2.30 -1.90
CA ILE A 277 -9.79 -2.06 -1.41
C ILE A 277 -8.99 -1.15 -2.35
N PHE A 278 -7.96 -0.49 -1.83
CA PHE A 278 -6.90 0.13 -2.62
C PHE A 278 -5.88 -0.94 -2.98
N ASP A 279 -5.61 -1.13 -4.27
CA ASP A 279 -4.88 -2.31 -4.75
C ASP A 279 -3.48 -2.01 -5.27
N ARG A 280 -3.09 -0.74 -5.47
CA ARG A 280 -1.75 -0.35 -5.98
C ARG A 280 -0.63 -0.47 -4.94
N VAL A 281 -0.56 -1.60 -4.25
CA VAL A 281 0.42 -1.84 -3.18
C VAL A 281 0.60 -3.33 -2.94
N MET A 282 1.79 -3.73 -2.49
CA MET A 282 2.08 -5.10 -2.06
C MET A 282 1.77 -5.28 -0.57
N PRO A 283 0.85 -6.17 -0.19
CA PRO A 283 0.59 -6.48 1.21
C PRO A 283 1.72 -7.33 1.80
N VAL A 284 2.16 -6.98 3.01
CA VAL A 284 3.18 -7.70 3.77
C VAL A 284 2.56 -8.22 5.06
N MET A 285 2.48 -9.54 5.19
CA MET A 285 2.12 -10.20 6.44
C MET A 285 3.26 -10.07 7.45
N ALA A 286 2.97 -9.64 8.67
CA ALA A 286 3.97 -9.55 9.74
C ALA A 286 3.49 -10.07 11.10
N GLU A 287 2.59 -11.06 11.09
CA GLU A 287 2.03 -11.68 12.30
C GLU A 287 3.06 -12.55 13.07
N TYR A 288 4.14 -12.95 12.41
CA TYR A 288 5.13 -13.85 12.98
C TYR A 288 6.27 -13.08 13.63
N SER A 289 6.57 -13.43 14.87
CA SER A 289 7.70 -12.83 15.60
C SER A 289 8.56 -13.88 16.28
N VAL A 290 9.88 -13.74 16.18
CA VAL A 290 10.82 -14.71 16.76
C VAL A 290 10.74 -14.80 18.29
N GLY A 291 10.30 -13.72 18.94
CA GLY A 291 10.10 -13.63 20.39
C GLY A 291 8.71 -14.08 20.86
N SER A 292 7.81 -14.42 19.93
CA SER A 292 6.42 -14.78 20.25
C SER A 292 6.33 -16.15 20.92
N THR A 293 5.61 -16.24 22.03
CA THR A 293 5.21 -17.53 22.62
C THR A 293 4.11 -18.22 21.82
N ARG A 294 3.40 -17.47 20.95
CA ARG A 294 2.30 -17.96 20.12
C ARG A 294 2.77 -18.62 18.83
N ASN A 295 3.81 -18.08 18.18
CA ASN A 295 4.24 -18.52 16.85
C ASN A 295 5.78 -18.43 16.62
N GLY A 296 6.59 -18.29 17.68
CA GLY A 296 8.02 -18.02 17.56
C GLY A 296 8.87 -19.11 16.91
N ALA A 297 8.50 -20.39 17.05
CA ALA A 297 9.19 -21.50 16.40
C ALA A 297 9.00 -21.47 14.87
N VAL A 298 7.78 -21.21 14.41
CA VAL A 298 7.45 -20.99 12.98
C VAL A 298 8.17 -19.73 12.48
N ALA A 299 8.11 -18.63 13.23
CA ALA A 299 8.79 -17.38 12.87
C ALA A 299 10.30 -17.59 12.63
N ARG A 300 10.98 -18.35 13.51
CA ARG A 300 12.40 -18.70 13.35
C ARG A 300 12.64 -19.60 12.13
N HIS A 301 11.73 -20.54 11.84
CA HIS A 301 11.85 -21.38 10.65
C HIS A 301 11.72 -20.55 9.37
N VAL A 302 10.69 -19.71 9.26
CA VAL A 302 10.50 -18.81 8.11
C VAL A 302 11.66 -17.83 7.97
N GLN A 303 12.14 -17.23 9.07
CA GLN A 303 13.30 -16.34 9.04
C GLN A 303 14.54 -17.05 8.49
N LEU A 304 14.82 -18.28 8.92
CA LEU A 304 15.93 -19.08 8.40
C LEU A 304 15.76 -19.34 6.89
N ALA A 305 14.57 -19.73 6.46
CA ALA A 305 14.27 -19.97 5.05
C ALA A 305 14.45 -18.72 4.17
N GLN A 306 14.12 -17.53 4.70
CA GLN A 306 14.28 -16.27 3.99
C GLN A 306 15.73 -15.75 3.97
N THR A 307 16.48 -15.91 5.07
CA THR A 307 17.80 -15.28 5.26
C THR A 307 18.98 -16.20 4.95
N ASN A 308 18.80 -17.50 5.16
CA ASN A 308 19.81 -18.51 4.89
C ASN A 308 19.15 -19.81 4.38
N PRO A 309 18.55 -19.77 3.17
CA PRO A 309 17.86 -20.93 2.60
C PRO A 309 18.77 -22.16 2.49
N GLY A 310 20.08 -21.99 2.26
CA GLY A 310 21.03 -23.10 2.19
C GLY A 310 21.17 -23.91 3.49
N ALA A 311 20.83 -23.32 4.65
CA ALA A 311 20.86 -24.00 5.95
C ALA A 311 19.53 -24.71 6.31
N THR A 312 18.56 -24.71 5.41
CA THR A 312 17.27 -25.37 5.62
C THR A 312 17.23 -26.79 5.05
N TYR A 313 16.26 -27.58 5.49
CA TYR A 313 15.99 -28.91 4.94
C TYR A 313 14.77 -28.87 4.00
N PRO A 314 14.76 -29.59 2.85
CA PRO A 314 15.85 -30.38 2.31
C PRO A 314 17.03 -29.48 1.89
N PRO A 315 18.26 -30.01 1.87
CA PRO A 315 19.39 -29.24 1.34
C PRO A 315 19.12 -28.83 -0.11
N ALA A 316 19.86 -27.83 -0.60
CA ALA A 316 19.80 -27.45 -2.00
C ALA A 316 20.07 -28.68 -2.91
N PRO A 317 19.41 -28.78 -4.08
CA PRO A 317 19.77 -29.79 -5.07
C PRO A 317 21.28 -29.77 -5.34
N ALA A 318 21.88 -30.94 -5.58
CA ALA A 318 23.33 -31.04 -5.81
C ALA A 318 23.79 -30.08 -6.93
N GLY A 319 24.72 -29.19 -6.60
CA GLY A 319 25.24 -28.18 -7.53
C GLY A 319 24.37 -26.93 -7.73
N GLY A 320 23.26 -26.80 -6.98
CA GLY A 320 22.34 -25.67 -7.07
C GLY A 320 22.35 -24.76 -5.84
N THR A 321 21.80 -23.55 -6.00
CA THR A 321 21.49 -22.63 -4.91
C THR A 321 20.01 -22.70 -4.59
N LYS A 322 19.66 -22.82 -3.31
CA LYS A 322 18.27 -22.77 -2.86
C LYS A 322 17.80 -21.31 -2.76
N SER A 323 16.72 -20.96 -3.45
CA SER A 323 16.16 -19.61 -3.50
C SER A 323 14.68 -19.65 -3.12
N ILE A 324 14.40 -19.50 -1.83
CA ILE A 324 13.03 -19.59 -1.30
C ILE A 324 12.33 -18.21 -1.40
N PRO A 325 11.15 -18.11 -2.05
CA PRO A 325 10.46 -16.84 -2.22
C PRO A 325 9.68 -16.39 -0.95
N GLY A 326 9.06 -15.23 -1.04
CA GLY A 326 8.09 -14.72 -0.07
C GLY A 326 8.65 -13.76 0.97
N GLY A 327 9.96 -13.72 1.19
CA GLY A 327 10.59 -12.61 1.91
C GLY A 327 10.71 -11.38 1.02
N ILE A 328 10.54 -10.17 1.55
CA ILE A 328 10.67 -8.91 0.79
C ILE A 328 12.02 -8.85 0.04
N ALA A 329 13.11 -9.22 0.73
CA ALA A 329 14.45 -9.21 0.17
C ALA A 329 14.64 -10.16 -1.03
N SER A 330 13.76 -11.15 -1.21
CA SER A 330 13.81 -12.05 -2.37
C SER A 330 13.30 -11.39 -3.66
N GLY A 331 12.52 -10.31 -3.55
CA GLY A 331 11.81 -9.68 -4.68
C GLY A 331 10.76 -10.57 -5.35
N LYS A 332 10.54 -11.78 -4.83
CA LYS A 332 9.61 -12.80 -5.37
C LYS A 332 8.49 -13.02 -4.34
N PRO A 333 7.27 -12.51 -4.57
CA PRO A 333 6.18 -12.70 -3.62
C PRO A 333 5.70 -14.15 -3.60
N LEU A 334 4.89 -14.47 -2.59
CA LEU A 334 4.03 -15.64 -2.61
C LEU A 334 2.69 -15.26 -3.25
N HIS A 335 2.00 -16.22 -3.87
CA HIS A 335 0.64 -16.05 -4.34
C HIS A 335 -0.30 -16.95 -3.58
N ARG A 336 -1.41 -16.39 -3.06
CA ARG A 336 -2.35 -17.17 -2.24
C ARG A 336 -2.96 -18.33 -3.03
N LEU A 337 -2.81 -19.53 -2.51
CA LEU A 337 -3.46 -20.74 -2.99
C LEU A 337 -4.65 -21.08 -2.09
N MET A 338 -5.87 -20.80 -2.57
CA MET A 338 -7.10 -21.15 -1.88
C MET A 338 -7.50 -22.55 -2.34
N SER A 339 -7.29 -23.56 -1.49
CA SER A 339 -7.38 -24.98 -1.87
C SER A 339 -8.74 -25.43 -2.41
N THR A 340 -9.81 -24.69 -2.09
CA THR A 340 -11.19 -24.98 -2.55
C THR A 340 -11.63 -24.07 -3.72
N TRP A 341 -10.68 -23.38 -4.36
CA TRP A 341 -10.94 -22.46 -5.47
C TRP A 341 -11.37 -23.17 -6.77
N ASP A 342 -10.62 -24.19 -7.17
CA ASP A 342 -10.93 -25.06 -8.29
C ASP A 342 -10.10 -26.35 -8.16
N ALA A 343 -10.25 -27.26 -9.12
CA ALA A 343 -9.52 -28.53 -9.14
C ALA A 343 -8.00 -28.35 -9.22
N ALA A 344 -7.53 -27.32 -9.94
CA ALA A 344 -6.10 -27.05 -10.05
C ALA A 344 -5.52 -26.58 -8.70
N ALA A 345 -6.25 -25.72 -8.00
CA ALA A 345 -5.87 -25.25 -6.68
C ALA A 345 -5.89 -26.37 -5.63
N THR A 346 -6.90 -27.25 -5.67
CA THR A 346 -6.95 -28.44 -4.82
C THR A 346 -5.75 -29.36 -5.07
N THR A 347 -5.43 -29.64 -6.34
CA THR A 347 -4.28 -30.46 -6.74
C THR A 347 -2.96 -29.84 -6.27
N ALA A 348 -2.75 -28.54 -6.50
CA ALA A 348 -1.54 -27.85 -6.07
C ALA A 348 -1.37 -27.90 -4.54
N TYR A 349 -2.45 -27.68 -3.79
CA TYR A 349 -2.41 -27.74 -2.32
C TYR A 349 -2.08 -29.16 -1.83
N ASN A 350 -2.71 -30.18 -2.41
CA ASN A 350 -2.44 -31.57 -2.07
C ASN A 350 -1.00 -31.97 -2.40
N ASN A 351 -0.47 -31.53 -3.54
CA ASN A 351 0.93 -31.74 -3.91
C ASN A 351 1.88 -31.08 -2.90
N ASN A 352 1.60 -29.82 -2.50
CA ASN A 352 2.37 -29.14 -1.45
C ASN A 352 2.42 -29.98 -0.17
N ARG A 353 1.26 -30.41 0.34
CA ARG A 353 1.18 -31.20 1.58
C ARG A 353 1.83 -32.59 1.43
N ASN A 354 1.71 -33.24 0.29
CA ASN A 354 2.29 -34.56 0.05
C ASN A 354 3.82 -34.51 0.02
N VAL A 355 4.41 -33.52 -0.66
CA VAL A 355 5.86 -33.33 -0.68
C VAL A 355 6.37 -33.04 0.73
N VAL A 356 5.73 -32.13 1.47
CA VAL A 356 6.08 -31.82 2.87
C VAL A 356 6.04 -33.07 3.76
N ARG A 357 4.96 -33.85 3.72
CA ARG A 357 4.84 -35.10 4.48
C ARG A 357 5.97 -36.08 4.16
N SER A 358 6.24 -36.30 2.88
CA SER A 358 7.31 -37.23 2.44
C SER A 358 8.70 -36.76 2.86
N THR A 359 8.91 -35.44 2.88
CA THR A 359 10.19 -34.81 3.20
C THR A 359 10.43 -34.77 4.72
N CYS A 360 9.37 -34.62 5.53
CA CYS A 360 9.49 -34.68 6.99
C CYS A 360 9.55 -36.10 7.55
N ALA A 361 8.96 -37.11 6.87
CA ALA A 361 8.94 -38.49 7.35
C ALA A 361 10.29 -39.06 7.84
N PRO A 362 11.44 -38.80 7.20
CA PRO A 362 12.74 -39.30 7.68
C PRO A 362 13.38 -38.48 8.81
N LEU A 363 12.80 -37.31 9.17
CA LEU A 363 13.38 -36.43 10.18
C LEU A 363 12.94 -36.85 11.59
N SER A 364 13.88 -36.85 12.53
CA SER A 364 13.57 -37.05 13.95
C SER A 364 12.75 -35.88 14.51
N HIS A 365 11.78 -36.20 15.35
CA HIS A 365 10.93 -35.23 16.04
C HIS A 365 10.56 -35.72 17.44
N GLN A 366 10.14 -34.80 18.29
CA GLN A 366 9.63 -35.08 19.62
C GLN A 366 8.10 -35.17 19.60
N ALA A 367 7.53 -35.81 20.62
CA ALA A 367 6.09 -35.82 20.81
C ALA A 367 5.57 -34.38 20.97
N GLY A 368 4.50 -34.04 20.24
CA GLY A 368 3.92 -32.70 20.24
C GLY A 368 4.51 -31.75 19.20
N GLU A 369 5.52 -32.16 18.43
CA GLU A 369 6.02 -31.40 17.28
C GLU A 369 5.22 -31.72 16.00
N GLU A 370 5.05 -30.71 15.16
CA GLU A 370 4.48 -30.82 13.82
C GLU A 370 5.46 -30.33 12.77
N CYS A 371 5.39 -30.91 11.58
CA CYS A 371 6.19 -30.47 10.44
C CYS A 371 5.59 -29.18 9.86
N ASP A 372 6.32 -28.08 10.03
CA ASP A 372 6.04 -26.78 9.42
C ASP A 372 6.74 -26.66 8.06
N GLU A 373 6.20 -25.81 7.18
CA GLU A 373 6.70 -25.61 5.83
C GLU A 373 6.77 -24.14 5.40
N TYR A 374 7.78 -23.79 4.60
CA TYR A 374 7.87 -22.49 3.96
C TYR A 374 8.51 -22.59 2.56
N PRO A 375 7.86 -22.13 1.48
CA PRO A 375 6.59 -21.41 1.44
C PRO A 375 5.40 -22.27 1.87
N PHE A 376 4.34 -21.62 2.34
CA PHE A 376 3.17 -22.29 2.93
C PHE A 376 2.49 -23.23 1.93
N ALA A 377 1.85 -24.29 2.41
CA ALA A 377 1.01 -25.10 1.53
C ALA A 377 -0.15 -24.32 0.90
N SER A 378 -0.59 -23.22 1.52
CA SER A 378 -1.55 -22.25 0.98
C SER A 378 -0.91 -21.19 0.07
N SER A 379 0.24 -21.49 -0.55
CA SER A 379 0.85 -20.68 -1.61
C SER A 379 1.14 -21.49 -2.87
N TRP A 380 1.14 -20.83 -4.03
CA TRP A 380 1.51 -21.46 -5.30
C TRP A 380 2.99 -21.82 -5.40
N GLU A 381 3.82 -21.19 -4.57
CA GLU A 381 5.26 -21.42 -4.44
C GLU A 381 5.61 -22.52 -3.42
N GLY A 382 4.60 -23.21 -2.86
CA GLY A 382 4.82 -24.30 -1.92
C GLY A 382 5.60 -25.49 -2.51
N ALA A 383 5.95 -26.42 -1.64
CA ALA A 383 6.84 -27.55 -1.95
C ALA A 383 6.44 -28.40 -3.18
N GLY A 384 5.15 -28.46 -3.49
CA GLY A 384 4.58 -29.20 -4.62
C GLY A 384 4.86 -28.58 -5.98
N LYS A 385 5.44 -27.38 -6.04
CA LYS A 385 5.92 -26.74 -7.28
C LYS A 385 7.03 -27.53 -7.97
N GLY A 386 7.80 -28.33 -7.22
CA GLY A 386 8.79 -29.26 -7.76
C GLY A 386 10.13 -28.62 -8.14
N ASP A 387 10.41 -27.39 -7.70
CA ASP A 387 11.67 -26.67 -7.97
C ASP A 387 12.70 -26.78 -6.84
N GLY A 388 12.37 -27.47 -5.75
CA GLY A 388 13.24 -27.65 -4.57
C GLY A 388 13.38 -26.40 -3.68
N ASN A 389 12.64 -25.33 -3.95
CA ASN A 389 12.74 -24.06 -3.22
C ASN A 389 11.77 -23.96 -2.04
N PHE A 390 11.82 -24.95 -1.15
CA PHE A 390 11.00 -24.98 0.06
C PHE A 390 11.80 -25.51 1.24
N SER A 391 11.39 -25.15 2.45
CA SER A 391 11.96 -25.59 3.71
C SER A 391 10.90 -26.33 4.51
N VAL A 392 11.32 -27.37 5.24
CA VAL A 392 10.51 -28.01 6.28
C VAL A 392 11.28 -28.09 7.59
N LYS A 393 10.56 -28.04 8.70
CA LYS A 393 11.13 -28.20 10.04
C LYS A 393 10.07 -28.66 11.03
N TYR A 394 10.43 -29.62 11.88
CA TYR A 394 9.61 -29.93 13.05
C TYR A 394 9.69 -28.77 14.06
N VAL A 395 8.52 -28.30 14.49
CA VAL A 395 8.35 -27.21 15.44
C VAL A 395 7.24 -27.58 16.43
N ASP A 396 7.14 -26.88 17.55
CA ASP A 396 6.03 -27.06 18.51
C ASP A 396 4.67 -26.97 17.81
N GLY A 397 3.84 -28.01 17.94
CA GLY A 397 2.57 -28.13 17.23
C GLY A 397 1.55 -27.07 17.63
N THR A 398 1.56 -26.62 18.88
CA THR A 398 0.67 -25.52 19.32
C THR A 398 1.06 -24.22 18.63
N GLN A 399 2.35 -23.91 18.55
CA GLN A 399 2.84 -22.75 17.82
C GLN A 399 2.59 -22.85 16.31
N ASN A 400 2.70 -24.05 15.75
CA ASN A 400 2.38 -24.31 14.35
C ASN A 400 0.91 -24.04 14.02
N GLY A 401 -0.01 -24.62 14.81
CA GLY A 401 -1.45 -24.40 14.65
C GLY A 401 -1.87 -22.94 14.84
N ASN A 402 -1.25 -22.24 15.80
CA ASN A 402 -1.47 -20.81 15.97
C ASN A 402 -0.97 -19.99 14.78
N ALA A 403 0.22 -20.29 14.25
CA ALA A 403 0.75 -19.61 13.08
C ALA A 403 -0.14 -19.79 11.84
N GLY A 404 -0.67 -21.01 11.63
CA GLY A 404 -1.65 -21.27 10.57
C GLY A 404 -2.96 -20.50 10.75
N THR A 405 -3.43 -20.38 12.00
CA THR A 405 -4.60 -19.55 12.34
C THR A 405 -4.35 -18.07 12.06
N ASP A 406 -3.19 -17.55 12.45
CA ASP A 406 -2.80 -16.16 12.24
C ASP A 406 -2.71 -15.83 10.72
N LEU A 407 -2.14 -16.74 9.92
CA LEU A 407 -2.10 -16.63 8.46
C LEU A 407 -3.49 -16.58 7.83
N ASN A 408 -4.40 -17.48 8.24
CA ASN A 408 -5.76 -17.50 7.71
C ASN A 408 -6.54 -16.23 8.10
N ASN A 409 -6.39 -15.78 9.34
CA ASN A 409 -7.00 -14.54 9.82
C ASN A 409 -6.46 -13.34 9.05
N TRP A 410 -5.17 -13.32 8.75
CA TRP A 410 -4.55 -12.28 7.94
C TRP A 410 -5.13 -12.23 6.51
N TYR A 411 -5.25 -13.38 5.82
CA TYR A 411 -5.89 -13.43 4.50
C TYR A 411 -7.30 -12.82 4.50
N VAL A 412 -8.07 -13.05 5.56
CA VAL A 412 -9.42 -12.50 5.72
C VAL A 412 -9.37 -11.01 6.06
N ALA A 413 -8.55 -10.63 7.03
CA ALA A 413 -8.44 -9.26 7.52
C ALA A 413 -8.01 -8.30 6.42
N ASP A 414 -7.08 -8.73 5.57
CA ASP A 414 -6.45 -7.92 4.52
C ASP A 414 -7.00 -8.22 3.11
N ARG A 415 -8.06 -9.03 3.00
CA ARG A 415 -8.75 -9.36 1.74
C ARG A 415 -7.86 -9.96 0.65
N ILE A 416 -6.93 -10.83 1.02
CA ILE A 416 -6.03 -11.47 0.05
C ILE A 416 -6.80 -12.53 -0.73
N LEU A 417 -7.11 -12.32 -2.00
CA LEU A 417 -7.84 -13.28 -2.85
C LEU A 417 -6.95 -14.44 -3.28
N HIS A 418 -7.56 -15.47 -3.85
CA HIS A 418 -6.80 -16.46 -4.60
C HIS A 418 -5.97 -15.79 -5.70
N LYS A 419 -4.69 -16.19 -5.80
CA LYS A 419 -3.64 -15.64 -6.68
C LYS A 419 -3.16 -14.22 -6.34
N ASP A 420 -3.70 -13.54 -5.33
CA ASP A 420 -3.11 -12.27 -4.89
C ASP A 420 -1.67 -12.50 -4.42
N ALA A 421 -0.78 -11.59 -4.81
CA ALA A 421 0.61 -11.60 -4.41
C ALA A 421 0.79 -10.97 -3.01
N PHE A 422 1.72 -11.51 -2.21
CA PHE A 422 2.08 -10.96 -0.90
C PHE A 422 3.49 -11.34 -0.46
N TYR A 423 4.03 -10.58 0.49
CA TYR A 423 5.25 -10.93 1.20
C TYR A 423 4.98 -11.32 2.65
N VAL A 424 5.95 -12.00 3.25
CA VAL A 424 6.00 -12.35 4.67
C VAL A 424 7.22 -11.69 5.28
N SER A 425 7.02 -10.95 6.36
CA SER A 425 8.06 -10.32 7.18
C SER A 425 8.02 -10.91 8.58
N ILE A 426 9.19 -11.16 9.16
CA ILE A 426 9.34 -11.66 10.53
C ILE A 426 9.76 -10.50 11.43
N ARG A 427 9.06 -10.34 12.56
CA ARG A 427 9.32 -9.29 13.56
C ARG A 427 10.21 -9.73 14.71
#